data_AF-I9Q407-F1
#
_entry.id   AF-I9Q407-F1
#
_cell.length_a   1.000
_cell.length_b   1.000
_cell.length_c   1.000
_cell.angle_alpha   90.00
_cell.angle_beta   90.00
_cell.angle_gamma   90.00
#
_symmetry.space_group_name_H-M   'P 1'
#
loop_
_entity.id
_entity.type
_entity.pdbx_description
1 polymer ?
#
loop_
_entity_poly.entity_id
_entity_poly.type
_entity_poly.pdbx_seq_one_letter_code
_entity_poly.pdbx_strand_id
1 'polypeptide(L)'
;MKKIFYSFSGILLLCIATNALYGQTTLQTATPAIAPGEIPQEYTYSVDSLALYIDCHYDEEKSKVQAVYTWITSCLRYNVYTTFTSRNEAYSEVQELKNTLTTREGVCRQFALLFARVVEKMGIPAFVVNGYSKSKAGVVMPEPHDWCAAKVGSQWYLYDPTFGMGYVDNYQFVPAQSMKYCHVSPEEFIQTHMPYDPVWQLLTYPFPFQEFDKGTFQQKAGTSACNFNDSIKVYIRQSPMKRLMSAYNRVQRNGQGNRLTLYYLQLTKANIDVYHQREVYDIYNQAIKFQNQGCDFLSDFMLYRKSGSKPRKKEKEMYDKVDKAYQAAVAADSLLHTAHNIPEQYASAMQNLQASINKLIEETNRQKALKSQ
;
A
#
# COMPACT_ATOMS: atom_id res chain seq x y z
N MET A 1 80.52 51.58 13.80
CA MET A 1 79.82 51.39 12.50
C MET A 1 79.42 49.93 12.38
N LYS A 2 78.10 49.65 12.34
CA LYS A 2 77.43 48.37 11.96
C LYS A 2 77.77 47.15 12.87
N LYS A 3 76.86 46.33 13.37
CA LYS A 3 75.40 46.18 13.29
C LYS A 3 74.96 45.42 14.55
N ILE A 4 73.72 45.69 14.95
CA ILE A 4 73.00 45.24 16.13
C ILE A 4 72.76 43.72 16.12
N PHE A 5 73.08 43.04 17.23
CA PHE A 5 72.51 41.77 17.67
C PHE A 5 71.83 42.06 19.01
N TYR A 6 70.52 41.84 19.12
CA TYR A 6 69.85 41.77 20.43
C TYR A 6 69.44 40.33 20.69
N SER A 7 70.07 39.75 21.71
CA SER A 7 69.71 38.48 22.31
C SER A 7 68.62 38.68 23.37
N PHE A 8 67.86 37.60 23.53
CA PHE A 8 66.93 37.25 24.59
C PHE A 8 67.25 37.74 26.02
N SER A 9 66.25 38.32 26.68
CA SER A 9 65.86 38.15 28.10
C SER A 9 64.58 38.99 28.29
N GLY A 10 63.41 38.43 28.59
CA GLY A 10 63.11 37.58 29.74
C GLY A 10 62.27 38.41 30.71
N ILE A 11 60.94 38.42 30.55
CA ILE A 11 60.00 38.78 31.61
C ILE A 11 58.94 37.69 31.68
N LEU A 12 59.04 36.95 32.77
CA LEU A 12 58.15 35.91 33.25
C LEU A 12 56.84 36.56 33.71
N LEU A 13 55.73 36.30 33.00
CA LEU A 13 54.39 36.66 33.44
C LEU A 13 53.64 35.37 33.77
N LEU A 14 53.48 35.16 35.08
CA LEU A 14 52.75 34.07 35.70
C LEU A 14 51.25 34.30 35.47
N CYS A 15 50.69 33.70 34.44
CA CYS A 15 49.24 33.62 34.27
C CYS A 15 48.79 32.21 34.67
N ILE A 16 48.17 32.13 35.84
CA ILE A 16 47.44 30.95 36.32
C ILE A 16 46.18 30.83 35.46
N ALA A 17 46.23 29.98 34.43
CA ALA A 17 45.05 29.57 33.70
C ALA A 17 44.48 28.31 34.36
N THR A 18 43.29 28.46 34.91
CA THR A 18 42.44 27.38 35.39
C THR A 18 42.18 26.38 34.26
N ASN A 19 42.56 25.11 34.46
CA ASN A 19 42.13 24.02 33.57
C ASN A 19 40.62 23.83 33.72
N ALA A 20 39.83 24.50 32.89
CA ALA A 20 38.53 23.99 32.53
C ALA A 20 38.75 22.88 31.50
N LEU A 21 38.49 21.63 31.90
CA LEU A 21 38.35 20.52 30.97
C LEU A 21 37.19 20.86 30.02
N TYR A 22 37.50 21.43 28.86
CA TYR A 22 36.65 21.26 27.69
C TYR A 22 36.95 19.86 27.17
N GLY A 23 36.08 18.92 27.52
CA GLY A 23 36.02 17.66 26.80
C GLY A 23 35.88 17.99 25.33
N GLN A 24 36.92 17.72 24.54
CA GLN A 24 36.76 17.59 23.11
C GLN A 24 35.81 16.40 22.93
N THR A 25 34.58 16.69 22.55
CA THR A 25 33.72 15.70 21.91
C THR A 25 34.45 15.29 20.65
N THR A 26 35.28 14.26 20.75
CA THR A 26 35.73 13.51 19.58
C THR A 26 34.47 13.17 18.81
N LEU A 27 34.35 13.77 17.63
CA LEU A 27 33.45 13.33 16.58
C LEU A 27 33.58 11.81 16.54
N GLN A 28 32.55 11.14 17.03
CA GLN A 28 32.45 9.70 17.05
C GLN A 28 32.50 9.30 15.58
N THR A 29 33.66 8.79 15.18
CA THR A 29 33.88 8.17 13.89
C THR A 29 32.72 7.23 13.63
N ALA A 30 32.09 7.39 12.46
CA ALA A 30 30.97 6.61 11.98
C ALA A 30 31.08 5.16 12.47
N THR A 31 30.07 4.72 13.22
CA THR A 31 29.92 3.31 13.59
C THR A 31 30.13 2.49 12.33
N PRO A 32 31.07 1.52 12.30
CA PRO A 32 31.22 0.66 11.14
C PRO A 32 29.85 0.02 10.86
N ALA A 33 29.39 0.13 9.61
CA ALA A 33 28.09 -0.38 9.20
C ALA A 33 27.96 -1.85 9.66
N ILE A 34 26.95 -2.15 10.47
CA ILE A 34 26.65 -3.53 10.88
C ILE A 34 26.46 -4.34 9.62
N ALA A 35 27.31 -5.36 9.40
CA ALA A 35 27.10 -6.23 8.26
C ALA A 35 25.72 -6.89 8.46
N PRO A 36 24.80 -6.85 7.49
CA PRO A 36 23.43 -7.29 7.70
C PRO A 36 23.28 -8.77 8.12
N GLY A 37 24.33 -9.60 7.95
CA GLY A 37 24.41 -10.94 8.53
C GLY A 37 24.60 -10.98 10.06
N GLU A 38 24.71 -9.83 10.73
CA GLU A 38 24.96 -9.68 12.17
C GLU A 38 23.73 -9.21 12.95
N ILE A 39 22.55 -9.03 12.31
CA ILE A 39 21.31 -8.72 13.03
C ILE A 39 20.95 -9.92 13.92
N PRO A 40 20.83 -9.76 15.25
CA PRO A 40 20.51 -10.86 16.15
C PRO A 40 19.17 -11.49 15.78
N GLN A 41 19.14 -12.83 15.84
CA GLN A 41 18.07 -13.64 15.27
C GLN A 41 16.69 -13.26 15.82
N GLU A 42 16.60 -12.87 17.09
CA GLU A 42 15.38 -12.42 17.76
C GLU A 42 14.71 -11.22 17.08
N TYR A 43 15.47 -10.34 16.41
CA TYR A 43 14.92 -9.19 15.69
C TYR A 43 14.43 -9.54 14.29
N THR A 44 14.75 -10.73 13.77
CA THR A 44 14.53 -11.07 12.37
C THR A 44 13.23 -11.82 12.09
N TYR A 45 12.34 -11.98 13.09
CA TYR A 45 11.11 -12.76 12.97
C TYR A 45 9.83 -11.94 12.78
N SER A 46 9.92 -10.61 12.85
CA SER A 46 8.80 -9.72 12.56
C SER A 46 9.28 -8.48 11.83
N VAL A 47 8.39 -7.85 11.07
CA VAL A 47 8.67 -6.57 10.39
C VAL A 47 9.02 -5.50 11.42
N ASP A 48 8.26 -5.43 12.52
CA ASP A 48 8.43 -4.40 13.55
C ASP A 48 9.79 -4.52 14.25
N SER A 49 10.19 -5.73 14.64
CA SER A 49 11.48 -5.97 15.30
C SER A 49 12.68 -5.73 14.37
N LEU A 50 12.56 -6.11 13.10
CA LEU A 50 13.63 -5.91 12.12
C LEU A 50 13.80 -4.42 11.81
N ALA A 51 12.69 -3.71 11.63
CA ALA A 51 12.69 -2.27 11.42
C ALA A 51 13.27 -1.53 12.63
N LEU A 52 12.83 -1.88 13.85
CA LEU A 52 13.34 -1.29 15.09
C LEU A 52 14.86 -1.45 15.21
N TYR A 53 15.36 -2.66 14.97
CA TYR A 53 16.80 -2.91 15.05
C TYR A 53 17.57 -2.06 14.05
N ILE A 54 17.16 -2.03 12.79
CA ILE A 54 17.85 -1.25 11.76
C ILE A 54 17.76 0.26 12.06
N ASP A 55 16.59 0.75 12.48
CA ASP A 55 16.36 2.16 12.79
C ASP A 55 17.21 2.68 13.95
N CYS A 56 17.48 1.84 14.95
CA CYS A 56 18.34 2.19 16.09
C CYS A 56 19.84 2.18 15.78
N HIS A 57 20.27 1.52 14.70
CA HIS A 57 21.70 1.33 14.38
C HIS A 57 22.20 2.12 13.18
N TYR A 58 21.30 2.77 12.44
CA TYR A 58 21.63 3.60 11.29
C TYR A 58 20.90 4.93 11.42
N ASP A 59 21.59 6.06 11.23
CA ASP A 59 20.95 7.38 11.29
C ASP A 59 20.35 7.81 9.94
N GLU A 60 21.11 7.63 8.86
CA GLU A 60 20.73 8.09 7.53
C GLU A 60 19.70 7.17 6.86
N GLU A 61 18.63 7.75 6.28
CA GLU A 61 17.59 7.01 5.55
C GLU A 61 18.17 6.09 4.48
N LYS A 62 19.17 6.56 3.72
CA LYS A 62 19.84 5.75 2.70
C LYS A 62 20.45 4.49 3.29
N SER A 63 21.19 4.62 4.39
CA SER A 63 21.85 3.50 5.07
C SER A 63 20.83 2.54 5.68
N LYS A 64 19.73 3.04 6.26
CA LYS A 64 18.61 2.21 6.73
C LYS A 64 18.03 1.35 5.60
N VAL A 65 17.69 1.96 4.46
CA VAL A 65 17.08 1.26 3.33
C VAL A 65 18.06 0.26 2.69
N GLN A 66 19.35 0.62 2.59
CA GLN A 66 20.39 -0.29 2.14
C GLN A 66 20.56 -1.50 3.09
N ALA A 67 20.50 -1.29 4.41
CA ALA A 67 20.57 -2.38 5.38
C ALA A 67 19.41 -3.38 5.21
N VAL A 68 18.18 -2.89 4.96
CA VAL A 68 17.03 -3.77 4.65
C VAL A 68 17.26 -4.57 3.37
N TYR A 69 17.68 -3.90 2.30
CA TYR A 69 17.99 -4.55 1.02
C TYR A 69 19.03 -5.66 1.18
N THR A 70 20.14 -5.33 1.84
CA THR A 70 21.25 -6.25 1.99
C THR A 70 20.89 -7.40 2.93
N TRP A 71 20.11 -7.16 4.00
CA TRP A 71 19.58 -8.24 4.85
C TRP A 71 18.69 -9.20 4.05
N ILE A 72 17.76 -8.69 3.23
CA ILE A 72 16.90 -9.53 2.39
C ILE A 72 17.73 -10.37 1.40
N THR A 73 18.71 -9.75 0.75
CA THR A 73 19.55 -10.43 -0.28
C THR A 73 20.57 -11.41 0.30
N SER A 74 20.99 -11.23 1.56
CA SER A 74 21.93 -12.13 2.24
C SER A 74 21.24 -13.24 3.04
N CYS A 75 20.04 -12.99 3.58
CA CYS A 75 19.41 -13.89 4.56
C CYS A 75 18.21 -14.67 4.02
N LEU A 76 17.67 -14.32 2.84
CA LEU A 76 16.57 -15.05 2.22
C LEU A 76 17.02 -15.81 0.96
N ARG A 77 16.26 -16.84 0.61
CA ARG A 77 16.52 -17.70 -0.55
C ARG A 77 15.36 -17.65 -1.55
N TYR A 78 15.68 -17.51 -2.82
CA TYR A 78 14.67 -17.55 -3.88
C TYR A 78 14.08 -18.96 -4.03
N ASN A 79 12.76 -19.07 -4.01
CA ASN A 79 12.05 -20.32 -4.22
C ASN A 79 11.63 -20.48 -5.69
N VAL A 80 12.45 -21.19 -6.47
CA VAL A 80 12.20 -21.48 -7.90
C VAL A 80 11.04 -22.45 -8.14
N TYR A 81 10.60 -23.19 -7.12
CA TYR A 81 9.60 -24.26 -7.23
C TYR A 81 8.21 -23.86 -6.73
N THR A 82 8.00 -22.58 -6.42
CA THR A 82 6.68 -22.15 -5.96
C THR A 82 5.66 -22.36 -7.08
N THR A 83 4.58 -23.07 -6.76
CA THR A 83 3.39 -23.08 -7.60
C THR A 83 2.71 -21.72 -7.45
N PHE A 84 2.24 -21.15 -8.56
CA PHE A 84 1.55 -19.86 -8.58
C PHE A 84 0.33 -19.91 -7.65
N THR A 85 0.47 -19.51 -6.37
CA THR A 85 -0.67 -19.41 -5.46
C THR A 85 -1.62 -18.36 -6.01
N SER A 86 -2.87 -18.76 -6.29
CA SER A 86 -3.85 -17.86 -6.88
C SER A 86 -4.09 -16.65 -5.97
N ARG A 87 -4.40 -15.49 -6.58
CA ARG A 87 -4.76 -14.26 -5.87
C ARG A 87 -6.17 -14.31 -5.28
N ASN A 88 -6.62 -15.47 -4.80
CA ASN A 88 -7.96 -15.62 -4.24
C ASN A 88 -8.02 -15.08 -2.80
N GLU A 89 -9.23 -14.72 -2.37
CA GLU A 89 -9.57 -13.83 -1.23
C GLU A 89 -9.05 -14.19 0.17
N ALA A 90 -8.28 -15.28 0.34
CA ALA A 90 -7.61 -15.63 1.60
C ALA A 90 -6.19 -15.02 1.72
N TYR A 91 -5.86 -14.00 0.92
CA TYR A 91 -4.59 -13.29 1.01
C TYR A 91 -4.52 -12.48 2.31
N SER A 92 -3.69 -12.93 3.24
CA SER A 92 -3.30 -12.17 4.43
C SER A 92 -1.86 -11.71 4.28
N GLU A 93 -1.67 -10.40 4.10
CA GLU A 93 -0.35 -9.77 4.03
C GLU A 93 0.50 -10.08 5.28
N VAL A 94 -0.13 -10.03 6.46
CA VAL A 94 0.50 -10.36 7.75
C VAL A 94 1.00 -11.81 7.76
N GLN A 95 0.19 -12.74 7.26
CA GLN A 95 0.58 -14.15 7.19
C GLN A 95 1.68 -14.38 6.16
N GLU A 96 1.64 -13.70 5.02
CA GLU A 96 2.68 -13.78 3.99
C GLU A 96 4.03 -13.31 4.54
N LEU A 97 4.07 -12.13 5.17
CA LEU A 97 5.29 -11.60 5.81
C LEU A 97 5.82 -12.53 6.90
N LYS A 98 4.93 -13.03 7.78
CA LYS A 98 5.30 -13.99 8.83
C LYS A 98 5.91 -15.26 8.23
N ASN A 99 5.31 -15.79 7.16
CA ASN A 99 5.81 -16.96 6.47
C ASN A 99 7.19 -16.70 5.87
N THR A 100 7.37 -15.62 5.11
CA THR A 100 8.66 -15.26 4.51
C THR A 100 9.77 -15.10 5.55
N LEU A 101 9.48 -14.44 6.68
CA LEU A 101 10.44 -14.29 7.77
C LEU A 101 10.73 -15.62 8.48
N THR A 102 9.75 -16.52 8.59
CA THR A 102 9.95 -17.80 9.28
C THR A 102 10.68 -18.82 8.39
N THR A 103 10.27 -18.96 7.13
CA THR A 103 10.84 -19.93 6.18
C THR A 103 12.16 -19.47 5.58
N ARG A 104 12.43 -18.16 5.61
CA ARG A 104 13.55 -17.52 4.90
C ARG A 104 13.52 -17.73 3.39
N GLU A 105 12.32 -17.99 2.85
CA GLU A 105 12.12 -18.32 1.44
C GLU A 105 10.94 -17.56 0.84
N GLY A 106 11.01 -17.26 -0.45
CA GLY A 106 9.96 -16.55 -1.18
C GLY A 106 10.31 -16.30 -2.64
N VAL A 107 9.42 -15.58 -3.34
CA VAL A 107 9.68 -15.04 -4.68
C VAL A 107 9.65 -13.52 -4.66
N CYS A 108 9.73 -12.91 -5.84
CA CYS A 108 9.82 -11.45 -6.02
C CYS A 108 8.77 -10.67 -5.20
N ARG A 109 7.51 -11.12 -5.21
CA ARG A 109 6.44 -10.49 -4.43
C ARG A 109 6.74 -10.44 -2.94
N GLN A 110 7.13 -11.55 -2.33
CA GLN A 110 7.37 -11.59 -0.88
C GLN A 110 8.55 -10.72 -0.46
N PHE A 111 9.61 -10.70 -1.27
CA PHE A 111 10.78 -9.87 -0.98
C PHE A 111 10.48 -8.39 -1.17
N ALA A 112 9.74 -8.03 -2.22
CA ALA A 112 9.33 -6.66 -2.44
C ALA A 112 8.39 -6.16 -1.32
N LEU A 113 7.43 -6.99 -0.92
CA LEU A 113 6.54 -6.69 0.18
C LEU A 113 7.30 -6.52 1.50
N LEU A 114 8.17 -7.46 1.84
CA LEU A 114 8.95 -7.39 3.07
C LEU A 114 9.83 -6.13 3.11
N PHE A 115 10.53 -5.83 2.02
CA PHE A 115 11.32 -4.60 1.90
C PHE A 115 10.45 -3.37 2.16
N ALA A 116 9.34 -3.23 1.42
CA ALA A 116 8.48 -2.05 1.54
C ALA A 116 7.94 -1.88 2.97
N ARG A 117 7.50 -2.96 3.61
CA ARG A 117 6.94 -2.90 4.96
C ARG A 117 7.97 -2.59 6.04
N VAL A 118 9.19 -3.13 5.94
CA VAL A 118 10.26 -2.80 6.90
C VAL A 118 10.67 -1.34 6.72
N VAL A 119 10.82 -0.86 5.49
CA VAL A 119 11.18 0.53 5.19
C VAL A 119 10.09 1.51 5.66
N GLU A 120 8.82 1.22 5.40
CA GLU A 120 7.69 2.02 5.90
C GLU A 120 7.65 2.10 7.43
N LYS A 121 8.01 1.02 8.13
CA LYS A 121 8.07 0.99 9.61
C LYS A 121 9.16 1.89 10.19
N MET A 122 10.19 2.21 9.42
CA MET A 122 11.21 3.20 9.78
C MET A 122 10.81 4.64 9.39
N GLY A 123 9.55 4.86 9.00
CA GLY A 123 9.02 6.19 8.64
C GLY A 123 9.35 6.64 7.20
N ILE A 124 9.94 5.78 6.38
CA ILE A 124 10.37 6.09 5.01
C ILE A 124 9.30 5.59 4.03
N PRO A 125 8.68 6.45 3.19
CA PRO A 125 7.68 6.00 2.23
C PRO A 125 8.23 4.95 1.26
N ALA A 126 7.64 3.76 1.22
CA ALA A 126 8.03 2.70 0.31
C ALA A 126 6.82 1.94 -0.24
N PHE A 127 6.93 1.48 -1.48
CA PHE A 127 5.83 0.85 -2.23
C PHE A 127 6.34 -0.37 -2.99
N VAL A 128 5.52 -1.42 -3.01
CA VAL A 128 5.67 -2.52 -3.97
C VAL A 128 5.25 -2.01 -5.34
N VAL A 129 6.09 -2.26 -6.34
CA VAL A 129 5.85 -1.93 -7.74
C VAL A 129 5.72 -3.22 -8.53
N ASN A 130 4.62 -3.38 -9.26
CA ASN A 130 4.37 -4.55 -10.11
C ASN A 130 4.64 -4.20 -11.58
N GLY A 131 5.26 -5.12 -12.30
CA GLY A 131 5.57 -4.93 -13.71
C GLY A 131 6.13 -6.17 -14.36
N TYR A 132 7.06 -5.95 -15.26
CA TYR A 132 7.83 -6.98 -15.94
C TYR A 132 9.24 -6.46 -16.25
N SER A 133 10.17 -7.36 -16.54
CA SER A 133 11.58 -7.02 -16.72
C SER A 133 12.14 -7.52 -18.05
N LYS A 134 13.35 -7.10 -18.35
CA LYS A 134 14.16 -7.59 -19.47
C LYS A 134 15.36 -8.37 -18.98
N SER A 135 15.75 -9.38 -19.76
CA SER A 135 17.02 -10.07 -19.59
C SER A 135 18.19 -9.13 -19.89
N LYS A 136 19.42 -9.56 -19.55
CA LYS A 136 20.64 -8.84 -19.94
C LYS A 136 20.79 -8.65 -21.45
N ALA A 137 20.14 -9.48 -22.26
CA ALA A 137 20.12 -9.37 -23.72
C ALA A 137 19.05 -8.38 -24.23
N GLY A 138 18.32 -7.69 -23.35
CA GLY A 138 17.29 -6.71 -23.71
C GLY A 138 15.95 -7.32 -24.13
N VAL A 139 15.78 -8.64 -23.92
CA VAL A 139 14.55 -9.38 -24.27
C VAL A 139 13.59 -9.37 -23.09
N VAL A 140 12.31 -9.07 -23.35
CA VAL A 140 11.25 -9.09 -22.32
C VAL A 140 11.14 -10.50 -21.73
N MET A 141 11.22 -10.58 -20.40
CA MET A 141 11.09 -11.83 -19.67
C MET A 141 9.64 -12.34 -19.72
N PRO A 142 9.43 -13.66 -19.73
CA PRO A 142 8.10 -14.23 -19.91
C PRO A 142 7.17 -14.06 -18.70
N GLU A 143 7.70 -13.78 -17.51
CA GLU A 143 6.98 -13.71 -16.24
C GLU A 143 6.76 -12.26 -15.74
N PRO A 144 5.68 -12.01 -14.99
CA PRO A 144 5.55 -10.78 -14.22
C PRO A 144 6.62 -10.70 -13.12
N HIS A 145 6.95 -9.49 -12.71
CA HIS A 145 7.96 -9.24 -11.68
C HIS A 145 7.54 -8.13 -10.72
N ASP A 146 8.02 -8.21 -9.48
CA ASP A 146 7.71 -7.28 -8.40
C ASP A 146 9.00 -6.76 -7.77
N TRP A 147 9.08 -5.45 -7.57
CA TRP A 147 10.22 -4.76 -6.93
C TRP A 147 9.71 -3.62 -6.05
N CYS A 148 10.60 -2.75 -5.57
CA CYS A 148 10.27 -1.68 -4.64
C CYS A 148 10.65 -0.29 -5.14
N ALA A 149 9.89 0.70 -4.73
CA ALA A 149 10.27 2.09 -4.72
C ALA A 149 10.34 2.59 -3.27
N ALA A 150 11.37 3.35 -2.90
CA ALA A 150 11.42 4.04 -1.61
C ALA A 150 11.88 5.49 -1.79
N LYS A 151 11.31 6.38 -0.99
CA LYS A 151 11.62 7.81 -1.02
C LYS A 151 12.70 8.13 0.01
N VAL A 152 13.93 8.35 -0.45
CA VAL A 152 15.07 8.72 0.39
C VAL A 152 15.30 10.23 0.26
N GLY A 153 15.13 10.95 1.36
CA GLY A 153 15.04 12.41 1.38
C GLY A 153 13.88 12.90 0.50
N SER A 154 14.19 13.72 -0.50
CA SER A 154 13.17 14.24 -1.42
C SER A 154 12.97 13.39 -2.69
N GLN A 155 13.81 12.37 -2.92
CA GLN A 155 13.91 11.65 -4.19
C GLN A 155 13.44 10.20 -4.06
N TRP A 156 12.91 9.67 -5.15
CA TRP A 156 12.53 8.26 -5.22
C TRP A 156 13.63 7.43 -5.86
N TYR A 157 13.89 6.27 -5.26
CA TYR A 157 14.84 5.29 -5.76
C TYR A 157 14.18 3.92 -5.86
N LEU A 158 14.70 3.08 -6.74
CA LEU A 158 14.20 1.74 -7.01
C LEU A 158 15.14 0.70 -6.40
N TYR A 159 14.54 -0.40 -5.95
CA TYR A 159 15.22 -1.51 -5.30
C TYR A 159 14.63 -2.83 -5.78
N ASP A 160 15.47 -3.73 -6.26
CA ASP A 160 15.09 -5.10 -6.59
C ASP A 160 15.93 -6.10 -5.80
N PRO A 161 15.41 -6.60 -4.66
CA PRO A 161 16.10 -7.63 -3.89
C PRO A 161 16.21 -8.96 -4.64
N THR A 162 15.28 -9.30 -5.55
CA THR A 162 15.31 -10.56 -6.30
C THR A 162 16.43 -10.59 -7.32
N PHE A 163 16.59 -9.53 -8.11
CA PHE A 163 17.72 -9.43 -9.03
C PHE A 163 19.03 -9.14 -8.29
N GLY A 164 18.93 -8.59 -7.07
CA GLY A 164 20.03 -8.38 -6.14
C GLY A 164 20.61 -9.64 -5.51
N MET A 165 19.81 -10.69 -5.31
CA MET A 165 20.25 -11.91 -4.65
C MET A 165 20.95 -12.89 -5.59
N GLY A 166 20.64 -12.87 -6.88
CA GLY A 166 21.21 -13.81 -7.84
C GLY A 166 20.37 -13.97 -9.11
N TYR A 167 20.46 -15.13 -9.73
CA TYR A 167 19.74 -15.47 -10.95
C TYR A 167 19.31 -16.93 -10.96
N VAL A 168 18.39 -17.27 -11.85
CA VAL A 168 17.98 -18.66 -12.09
C VAL A 168 18.75 -19.20 -13.30
N ASP A 169 19.39 -20.35 -13.12
CA ASP A 169 20.06 -21.09 -14.19
C ASP A 169 19.69 -22.58 -14.08
N ASN A 170 19.33 -23.21 -15.20
CA ASN A 170 18.88 -24.61 -15.25
C ASN A 170 17.85 -24.98 -14.16
N TYR A 171 16.84 -24.13 -13.96
CA TYR A 171 15.79 -24.30 -12.94
C TYR A 171 16.30 -24.35 -11.49
N GLN A 172 17.52 -23.86 -11.23
CA GLN A 172 18.11 -23.70 -9.92
C GLN A 172 18.41 -22.23 -9.65
N PHE A 173 18.24 -21.80 -8.41
CA PHE A 173 18.69 -20.48 -8.01
C PHE A 173 20.21 -20.49 -7.75
N VAL A 174 20.93 -19.57 -8.40
CA VAL A 174 22.36 -19.34 -8.21
C VAL A 174 22.54 -18.02 -7.45
N PRO A 175 22.97 -18.06 -6.18
CA PRO A 175 23.27 -16.85 -5.42
C PRO A 175 24.39 -16.06 -6.08
N ALA A 176 24.17 -14.77 -6.31
CA ALA A 176 25.14 -13.84 -6.84
C ALA A 176 24.81 -12.44 -6.32
N GLN A 177 25.00 -12.25 -5.01
CA GLN A 177 24.59 -11.04 -4.32
C GLN A 177 25.24 -9.79 -4.97
N SER A 178 24.43 -8.76 -5.20
CA SER A 178 24.85 -7.53 -5.85
C SER A 178 24.11 -6.33 -5.31
N MET A 179 24.82 -5.22 -5.13
CA MET A 179 24.24 -3.91 -4.83
C MET A 179 23.76 -3.16 -6.08
N LYS A 180 23.90 -3.77 -7.28
CA LYS A 180 23.52 -3.14 -8.56
C LYS A 180 22.06 -2.71 -8.60
N TYR A 181 21.17 -3.43 -7.92
CA TYR A 181 19.74 -3.12 -7.87
C TYR A 181 19.33 -2.48 -6.54
N CYS A 182 20.26 -1.83 -5.84
CA CYS A 182 20.01 -1.10 -4.62
C CYS A 182 20.19 0.39 -4.85
N HIS A 183 19.17 1.19 -4.51
CA HIS A 183 19.24 2.65 -4.59
C HIS A 183 19.46 3.17 -6.03
N VAL A 184 18.75 2.58 -6.99
CA VAL A 184 18.89 2.90 -8.42
C VAL A 184 17.98 4.06 -8.80
N SER A 185 18.47 4.97 -9.65
CA SER A 185 17.63 6.09 -10.13
C SER A 185 16.53 5.59 -11.09
N PRO A 186 15.40 6.30 -11.19
CA PRO A 186 14.35 5.98 -12.15
C PRO A 186 14.84 5.84 -13.61
N GLU A 187 15.73 6.72 -14.04
CA GLU A 187 16.27 6.79 -15.41
C GLU A 187 17.12 5.56 -15.77
N GLU A 188 17.86 5.02 -14.80
CA GLU A 188 18.63 3.80 -14.96
C GLU A 188 17.72 2.57 -14.85
N PHE A 189 16.80 2.55 -13.88
CA PHE A 189 16.00 1.37 -13.57
C PHE A 189 15.04 1.00 -14.71
N ILE A 190 14.43 2.00 -15.36
CA ILE A 190 13.49 1.81 -16.48
C ILE A 190 14.11 1.10 -17.69
N GLN A 191 15.45 1.05 -17.79
CA GLN A 191 16.14 0.33 -18.87
C GLN A 191 15.90 -1.18 -18.82
N THR A 192 15.56 -1.70 -17.64
CA THR A 192 15.41 -3.15 -17.40
C THR A 192 14.08 -3.52 -16.77
N HIS A 193 13.35 -2.59 -16.15
CA HIS A 193 12.11 -2.85 -15.42
C HIS A 193 11.00 -1.89 -15.86
N MET A 194 9.91 -2.43 -16.39
CA MET A 194 8.75 -1.66 -16.81
C MET A 194 7.57 -1.89 -15.85
N PRO A 195 7.18 -0.90 -15.03
CA PRO A 195 6.01 -1.01 -14.18
C PRO A 195 4.73 -1.01 -15.02
N TYR A 196 3.71 -1.75 -14.58
CA TYR A 196 2.40 -1.71 -15.24
C TYR A 196 1.73 -0.34 -15.11
N ASP A 197 1.78 0.27 -13.93
CA ASP A 197 1.25 1.62 -13.75
C ASP A 197 2.36 2.65 -14.01
N PRO A 198 2.24 3.50 -15.05
CA PRO A 198 3.31 4.43 -15.45
C PRO A 198 3.70 5.45 -14.37
N VAL A 199 2.88 5.67 -13.34
CA VAL A 199 3.27 6.52 -12.20
C VAL A 199 4.53 5.99 -11.51
N TRP A 200 4.69 4.67 -11.45
CA TRP A 200 5.84 4.02 -10.79
C TRP A 200 7.07 3.95 -11.68
N GLN A 201 7.04 4.49 -12.90
CA GLN A 201 8.28 4.77 -13.61
C GLN A 201 9.07 5.87 -12.90
N LEU A 202 8.38 6.75 -12.14
CA LEU A 202 8.99 7.86 -11.40
C LEU A 202 9.75 8.83 -12.31
N LEU A 203 9.33 8.91 -13.57
CA LEU A 203 9.88 9.78 -14.59
C LEU A 203 8.92 10.93 -14.88
N THR A 204 9.48 12.11 -15.15
CA THR A 204 8.71 13.25 -15.66
C THR A 204 8.11 12.95 -17.03
N TYR A 205 8.77 12.12 -17.85
CA TYR A 205 8.28 11.71 -19.16
C TYR A 205 8.25 10.18 -19.23
N PRO A 206 7.15 9.54 -18.81
CA PRO A 206 7.06 8.08 -18.78
C PRO A 206 7.08 7.51 -20.21
N PHE A 207 7.76 6.37 -20.37
CA PHE A 207 7.81 5.61 -21.61
C PHE A 207 6.57 4.73 -21.77
N PRO A 208 5.98 4.66 -22.98
CA PRO A 208 4.92 3.71 -23.26
C PRO A 208 5.49 2.28 -23.39
N PHE A 209 4.63 1.27 -23.19
CA PHE A 209 5.06 -0.13 -23.16
C PHE A 209 5.79 -0.58 -24.43
N GLN A 210 5.30 -0.23 -25.62
CA GLN A 210 5.92 -0.68 -26.86
C GLN A 210 7.35 -0.15 -27.08
N GLU A 211 7.70 1.00 -26.51
CA GLU A 211 9.05 1.57 -26.63
C GLU A 211 10.02 0.85 -25.69
N PHE A 212 9.56 0.52 -24.49
CA PHE A 212 10.33 -0.36 -23.61
C PHE A 212 10.52 -1.72 -24.25
N ASP A 213 9.46 -2.37 -24.73
CA ASP A 213 9.53 -3.71 -25.31
C ASP A 213 10.54 -3.78 -26.47
N LYS A 214 10.56 -2.76 -27.35
CA LYS A 214 11.51 -2.63 -28.46
C LYS A 214 12.91 -2.17 -28.06
N GLY A 215 13.09 -1.64 -26.85
CA GLY A 215 14.36 -1.09 -26.36
C GLY A 215 14.78 0.22 -27.03
N THR A 216 13.82 0.97 -27.56
CA THR A 216 14.09 2.18 -28.34
C THR A 216 14.25 3.41 -27.46
N PHE A 217 13.65 3.46 -26.26
CA PHE A 217 13.77 4.53 -25.24
C PHE A 217 13.79 5.97 -25.80
N GLN A 218 13.12 6.21 -26.94
CA GLN A 218 13.06 7.53 -27.54
C GLN A 218 11.88 8.28 -26.91
N GLN A 219 12.16 9.44 -26.30
CA GLN A 219 11.09 10.33 -25.87
C GLN A 219 10.37 10.85 -27.13
N LYS A 220 9.09 10.50 -27.27
CA LYS A 220 8.27 10.99 -28.36
C LYS A 220 8.06 12.50 -28.23
N ALA A 221 8.21 13.24 -29.33
CA ALA A 221 7.86 14.65 -29.37
C ALA A 221 6.38 14.83 -28.97
N GLY A 222 6.13 15.72 -28.00
CA GLY A 222 4.78 15.97 -27.46
C GLY A 222 4.37 15.10 -26.26
N THR A 223 5.25 14.24 -25.71
CA THR A 223 4.98 13.57 -24.43
C THR A 223 4.76 14.62 -23.35
N SER A 224 3.57 14.58 -22.73
CA SER A 224 3.22 15.51 -21.66
C SER A 224 4.01 15.16 -20.39
N ALA A 225 4.51 16.20 -19.71
CA ALA A 225 5.16 16.03 -18.43
C ALA A 225 4.17 15.47 -17.40
N CYS A 226 4.58 14.44 -16.68
CA CYS A 226 3.85 13.82 -15.58
C CYS A 226 4.47 14.28 -14.26
N ASN A 227 3.66 14.87 -13.38
CA ASN A 227 4.03 15.01 -11.98
C ASN A 227 3.62 13.74 -11.22
N PHE A 228 4.49 12.73 -11.24
CA PHE A 228 4.23 11.47 -10.54
C PHE A 228 4.07 11.66 -9.02
N ASN A 229 4.70 12.67 -8.41
CA ASN A 229 4.52 12.94 -6.98
C ASN A 229 3.07 13.32 -6.63
N ASP A 230 2.39 14.09 -7.48
CA ASP A 230 0.98 14.42 -7.27
C ASP A 230 0.09 13.19 -7.47
N SER A 231 0.43 12.34 -8.45
CA SER A 231 -0.26 11.06 -8.64
C SER A 231 -0.11 10.12 -7.44
N ILE A 232 1.09 10.05 -6.83
CA ILE A 232 1.35 9.26 -5.62
C ILE A 232 0.59 9.83 -4.42
N LYS A 233 0.54 11.16 -4.23
CA LYS A 233 -0.28 11.79 -3.17
C LYS A 233 -1.76 11.43 -3.29
N VAL A 234 -2.29 11.41 -4.52
CA VAL A 234 -3.67 10.98 -4.78
C VAL A 234 -3.82 9.48 -4.48
N TYR A 235 -2.90 8.64 -4.97
CA TYR A 235 -2.91 7.20 -4.72
C TYR A 235 -3.00 6.87 -3.22
N ILE A 236 -2.17 7.49 -2.39
CA ILE A 236 -2.13 7.24 -0.94
C ILE A 236 -3.49 7.53 -0.27
N ARG A 237 -4.22 8.56 -0.73
CA ARG A 237 -5.50 8.97 -0.14
C ARG A 237 -6.71 8.19 -0.66
N GLN A 238 -6.55 7.43 -1.75
CA GLN A 238 -7.63 6.67 -2.37
C GLN A 238 -7.91 5.36 -1.63
N SER A 239 -9.18 4.93 -1.67
CA SER A 239 -9.57 3.58 -1.27
C SER A 239 -8.93 2.52 -2.19
N PRO A 240 -8.78 1.25 -1.76
CA PRO A 240 -8.20 0.19 -2.58
C PRO A 240 -8.84 0.07 -3.97
N MET A 241 -10.16 0.11 -4.07
CA MET A 241 -10.88 0.07 -5.35
C MET A 241 -10.53 1.27 -6.25
N LYS A 242 -10.51 2.50 -5.70
CA LYS A 242 -10.16 3.70 -6.47
C LYS A 242 -8.71 3.69 -6.94
N ARG A 243 -7.79 3.09 -6.17
CA ARG A 243 -6.40 2.86 -6.59
C ARG A 243 -6.34 1.92 -7.79
N LEU A 244 -7.05 0.78 -7.74
CA LEU A 244 -7.13 -0.18 -8.86
C LEU A 244 -7.72 0.46 -10.12
N MET A 245 -8.84 1.19 -9.99
CA MET A 245 -9.46 1.88 -11.13
C MET A 245 -8.52 2.94 -11.75
N SER A 246 -7.84 3.72 -10.91
CA SER A 246 -6.91 4.74 -11.38
C SER A 246 -5.70 4.12 -12.08
N ALA A 247 -5.14 3.05 -11.52
CA ALA A 247 -4.06 2.28 -12.15
C ALA A 247 -4.51 1.71 -13.49
N TYR A 248 -5.66 1.00 -13.53
CA TYR A 248 -6.24 0.42 -14.75
C TYR A 248 -6.34 1.46 -15.88
N ASN A 249 -6.91 2.63 -15.59
CA ASN A 249 -7.05 3.71 -16.56
C ASN A 249 -5.70 4.25 -17.07
N ARG A 250 -4.70 4.37 -16.21
CA ARG A 250 -3.35 4.81 -16.61
C ARG A 250 -2.64 3.76 -17.45
N VAL A 251 -2.74 2.49 -17.07
CA VAL A 251 -2.17 1.36 -17.82
C VAL A 251 -2.75 1.32 -19.24
N GLN A 252 -4.07 1.42 -19.39
CA GLN A 252 -4.72 1.44 -20.72
C GLN A 252 -4.24 2.59 -21.62
N ARG A 253 -3.81 3.70 -21.02
CA ARG A 253 -3.34 4.89 -21.75
C ARG A 253 -1.84 4.88 -22.03
N ASN A 254 -1.08 3.95 -21.45
CA ASN A 254 0.38 3.90 -21.56
C ASN A 254 0.88 3.17 -22.83
N GLY A 255 0.14 3.33 -23.93
CA GLY A 255 0.46 2.72 -25.22
C GLY A 255 0.03 1.25 -25.35
N GLN A 256 0.57 0.60 -26.37
CA GLN A 256 0.32 -0.80 -26.71
C GLN A 256 1.14 -1.72 -25.80
N GLY A 257 0.46 -2.34 -24.84
CA GLY A 257 1.05 -3.36 -23.97
C GLY A 257 1.22 -4.73 -24.65
N ASN A 258 2.12 -5.54 -24.10
CA ASN A 258 2.29 -6.95 -24.46
C ASN A 258 1.36 -7.88 -23.65
N ARG A 259 1.53 -9.20 -23.81
CA ARG A 259 0.73 -10.22 -23.11
C ARG A 259 0.67 -10.05 -21.58
N LEU A 260 1.77 -9.59 -20.96
CA LEU A 260 1.83 -9.41 -19.50
C LEU A 260 1.01 -8.20 -19.06
N THR A 261 1.03 -7.13 -19.87
CA THR A 261 0.18 -5.95 -19.64
C THR A 261 -1.30 -6.31 -19.79
N LEU A 262 -1.65 -7.10 -20.81
CA LEU A 262 -3.03 -7.58 -21.01
C LEU A 262 -3.50 -8.46 -19.85
N TYR A 263 -2.64 -9.37 -19.38
CA TYR A 263 -2.91 -10.19 -18.21
C TYR A 263 -3.13 -9.33 -16.96
N TYR A 264 -2.28 -8.33 -16.71
CA TYR A 264 -2.43 -7.40 -15.60
C TYR A 264 -3.76 -6.63 -15.67
N LEU A 265 -4.14 -6.14 -16.86
CA LEU A 265 -5.41 -5.43 -17.06
C LEU A 265 -6.62 -6.33 -16.77
N GLN A 266 -6.63 -7.56 -17.27
CA GLN A 266 -7.70 -8.52 -17.02
C GLN A 266 -7.85 -8.81 -15.52
N LEU A 267 -6.74 -9.07 -14.83
CA LEU A 267 -6.73 -9.36 -13.40
C LEU A 267 -7.13 -8.14 -12.56
N THR A 268 -6.67 -6.95 -12.94
CA THR A 268 -7.05 -5.70 -12.28
C THR A 268 -8.54 -5.42 -12.44
N LYS A 269 -9.10 -5.66 -13.64
CA LYS A 269 -10.53 -5.54 -13.89
C LYS A 269 -11.34 -6.53 -13.04
N ALA A 270 -10.94 -7.79 -13.00
CA ALA A 270 -11.58 -8.79 -12.14
C ALA A 270 -11.55 -8.38 -10.65
N ASN A 271 -10.42 -7.85 -10.16
CA ASN A 271 -10.33 -7.35 -8.79
C ASN A 271 -11.25 -6.15 -8.53
N ILE A 272 -11.35 -5.20 -9.47
CA ILE A 272 -12.30 -4.08 -9.37
C ILE A 272 -13.74 -4.61 -9.26
N ASP A 273 -14.08 -5.63 -10.04
CA ASP A 273 -15.41 -6.24 -10.03
C ASP A 273 -15.70 -6.96 -8.71
N VAL A 274 -14.70 -7.61 -8.08
CA VAL A 274 -14.83 -8.19 -6.73
C VAL A 274 -15.11 -7.12 -5.68
N TYR A 275 -14.37 -6.00 -5.69
CA TYR A 275 -14.64 -4.88 -4.75
C TYR A 275 -16.05 -4.30 -4.95
N HIS A 276 -16.47 -4.15 -6.20
CA HIS A 276 -17.81 -3.67 -6.52
C HIS A 276 -18.90 -4.63 -6.04
N GLN A 277 -18.72 -5.94 -6.25
CA GLN A 277 -19.65 -6.94 -5.74
C GLN A 277 -19.77 -6.90 -4.21
N ARG A 278 -18.63 -6.74 -3.51
CA ARG A 278 -18.61 -6.60 -2.06
C ARG A 278 -19.33 -5.33 -1.58
N GLU A 279 -19.11 -4.20 -2.24
CA GLU A 279 -19.80 -2.93 -1.91
C GLU A 279 -21.33 -3.08 -2.04
N VAL A 280 -21.81 -3.68 -3.13
CA VAL A 280 -23.24 -3.95 -3.32
C VAL A 280 -23.78 -4.91 -2.26
N TYR A 281 -23.02 -5.95 -1.92
CA TYR A 281 -23.38 -6.90 -0.87
C TYR A 281 -23.48 -6.24 0.52
N ASP A 282 -22.54 -5.36 0.85
CA ASP A 282 -22.52 -4.63 2.12
C ASP A 282 -23.70 -3.65 2.20
N ILE A 283 -23.99 -2.92 1.11
CA ILE A 283 -25.17 -2.06 0.98
C ILE A 283 -26.45 -2.87 1.22
N TYR A 284 -26.59 -4.02 0.54
CA TYR A 284 -27.76 -4.90 0.67
C TYR A 284 -27.96 -5.36 2.12
N ASN A 285 -26.90 -5.88 2.76
CA ASN A 285 -26.98 -6.37 4.13
C ASN A 285 -27.29 -5.26 5.14
N GLN A 286 -26.71 -4.08 4.95
CA GLN A 286 -26.96 -2.95 5.84
C GLN A 286 -28.39 -2.40 5.66
N ALA A 287 -28.92 -2.40 4.42
CA ALA A 287 -30.31 -2.05 4.14
C ALA A 287 -31.29 -3.05 4.77
N ILE A 288 -31.01 -4.36 4.71
CA ILE A 288 -31.78 -5.38 5.46
C ILE A 288 -31.80 -5.08 6.95
N LYS A 289 -30.65 -4.70 7.52
CA LYS A 289 -30.55 -4.36 8.96
C LYS A 289 -31.48 -3.21 9.32
N PHE A 290 -31.46 -2.12 8.55
CA PHE A 290 -32.35 -0.99 8.75
C PHE A 290 -33.83 -1.36 8.53
N GLN A 291 -34.13 -2.17 7.52
CA GLN A 291 -35.47 -2.66 7.29
C GLN A 291 -35.99 -3.48 8.47
N ASN A 292 -35.21 -4.44 8.96
CA ASN A 292 -35.58 -5.29 10.09
C ASN A 292 -35.82 -4.45 11.35
N GLN A 293 -34.95 -3.47 11.63
CA GLN A 293 -35.17 -2.50 12.72
C GLN A 293 -36.50 -1.75 12.56
N GLY A 294 -36.83 -1.33 11.33
CA GLY A 294 -38.10 -0.68 11.06
C GLY A 294 -39.31 -1.60 11.27
N CYS A 295 -39.21 -2.86 10.81
CA CYS A 295 -40.23 -3.89 11.05
C CYS A 295 -40.41 -4.17 12.55
N ASP A 296 -39.34 -4.24 13.33
CA ASP A 296 -39.37 -4.48 14.77
C ASP A 296 -40.10 -3.33 15.50
N PHE A 297 -39.73 -2.08 15.21
CA PHE A 297 -40.39 -0.91 15.78
C PHE A 297 -41.88 -0.85 15.43
N LEU A 298 -42.23 -1.14 14.18
CA LEU A 298 -43.62 -1.16 13.75
C LEU A 298 -44.40 -2.31 14.40
N SER A 299 -43.81 -3.50 14.49
CA SER A 299 -44.40 -4.68 15.12
C SER A 299 -44.70 -4.43 16.59
N ASP A 300 -43.76 -3.84 17.32
CA ASP A 300 -43.94 -3.41 18.71
C ASP A 300 -45.13 -2.46 18.86
N PHE A 301 -45.26 -1.48 17.96
CA PHE A 301 -46.38 -0.54 17.97
C PHE A 301 -47.73 -1.23 17.66
N MET A 302 -47.75 -2.15 16.69
CA MET A 302 -48.95 -2.90 16.34
C MET A 302 -49.42 -3.81 17.48
N LEU A 303 -48.48 -4.46 18.18
CA LEU A 303 -48.78 -5.26 19.38
C LEU A 303 -49.36 -4.38 20.49
N TYR A 304 -48.78 -3.20 20.72
CA TYR A 304 -49.32 -2.22 21.67
C TYR A 304 -50.77 -1.86 21.33
N ARG A 305 -51.08 -1.49 20.08
CA ARG A 305 -52.47 -1.19 19.64
C ARG A 305 -53.42 -2.37 19.83
N LYS A 306 -52.99 -3.58 19.48
CA LYS A 306 -53.82 -4.79 19.58
C LYS A 306 -54.14 -5.17 21.03
N SER A 307 -53.22 -4.92 21.96
CA SER A 307 -53.40 -5.27 23.38
C SER A 307 -54.48 -4.47 24.12
N GLY A 308 -55.01 -3.39 23.52
CA GLY A 308 -56.01 -2.52 24.18
C GLY A 308 -55.48 -1.78 25.43
N SER A 309 -54.17 -1.87 25.71
CA SER A 309 -53.56 -1.38 26.95
C SER A 309 -53.53 0.15 27.01
N LYS A 310 -54.32 0.76 27.89
CA LYS A 310 -54.07 2.15 28.34
C LYS A 310 -53.08 2.14 29.51
N PRO A 311 -51.88 2.74 29.33
CA PRO A 311 -51.34 3.53 30.44
C PRO A 311 -50.82 4.90 29.96
N ARG A 312 -51.41 5.94 30.56
CA ARG A 312 -51.23 7.40 30.36
C ARG A 312 -49.78 7.96 30.37
N LYS A 313 -48.73 7.15 30.47
CA LYS A 313 -47.31 7.59 30.45
C LYS A 313 -46.43 6.96 29.35
N LYS A 314 -46.91 5.94 28.59
CA LYS A 314 -46.13 5.23 27.54
C LYS A 314 -46.57 5.51 26.09
N GLU A 315 -47.62 6.30 25.90
CA GLU A 315 -48.22 6.54 24.58
C GLU A 315 -47.29 7.30 23.63
N LYS A 316 -46.63 8.36 24.11
CA LYS A 316 -45.64 9.12 23.32
C LYS A 316 -44.48 8.24 22.87
N GLU A 317 -44.00 7.36 23.74
CA GLU A 317 -42.91 6.41 23.45
C GLU A 317 -43.32 5.39 22.39
N MET A 318 -44.56 4.89 22.43
CA MET A 318 -45.06 3.96 21.40
C MET A 318 -45.30 4.65 20.06
N TYR A 319 -45.77 5.89 20.04
CA TYR A 319 -45.89 6.66 18.80
C TYR A 319 -44.53 7.05 18.21
N ASP A 320 -43.53 7.31 19.05
CA ASP A 320 -42.13 7.54 18.62
C ASP A 320 -41.55 6.30 17.91
N LYS A 321 -42.00 5.08 18.25
CA LYS A 321 -41.62 3.87 17.49
C LYS A 321 -42.09 3.91 16.04
N VAL A 322 -43.25 4.49 15.73
CA VAL A 322 -43.72 4.63 14.34
C VAL A 322 -42.81 5.59 13.57
N ASP A 323 -42.37 6.68 14.21
CA ASP A 323 -41.42 7.61 13.62
C ASP A 323 -40.05 6.97 13.40
N LYS A 324 -39.55 6.21 14.38
CA LYS A 324 -38.31 5.42 14.25
C LYS A 324 -38.41 4.35 13.16
N ALA A 325 -39.54 3.67 13.04
CA ALA A 325 -39.78 2.69 11.99
C ALA A 325 -39.69 3.33 10.60
N TYR A 326 -40.33 4.48 10.43
CA TYR A 326 -40.26 5.25 9.18
C TYR A 326 -38.84 5.72 8.88
N GLN A 327 -38.13 6.27 9.87
CA GLN A 327 -36.73 6.71 9.70
C GLN A 327 -35.82 5.55 9.29
N ALA A 328 -35.96 4.39 9.90
CA ALA A 328 -35.20 3.19 9.55
C ALA A 328 -35.51 2.72 8.12
N ALA A 329 -36.80 2.73 7.72
CA ALA A 329 -37.19 2.37 6.37
C ALA A 329 -36.65 3.34 5.31
N VAL A 330 -36.72 4.65 5.56
CA VAL A 330 -36.13 5.68 4.68
C VAL A 330 -34.60 5.58 4.62
N ALA A 331 -33.94 5.24 5.72
CA ALA A 331 -32.50 5.00 5.73
C ALA A 331 -32.13 3.76 4.88
N ALA A 332 -32.92 2.69 4.96
CA ALA A 332 -32.75 1.50 4.13
C ALA A 332 -32.94 1.84 2.63
N ASP A 333 -34.00 2.57 2.30
CA ASP A 333 -34.31 3.04 0.95
C ASP A 333 -33.19 3.91 0.37
N SER A 334 -32.77 4.93 1.13
CA SER A 334 -31.70 5.84 0.73
C SER A 334 -30.40 5.09 0.48
N LEU A 335 -30.08 4.10 1.32
CA LEU A 335 -28.88 3.29 1.18
C LEU A 335 -28.92 2.42 -0.09
N LEU A 336 -30.05 1.78 -0.40
CA LEU A 336 -30.19 1.00 -1.64
C LEU A 336 -29.99 1.85 -2.90
N HIS A 337 -30.46 3.10 -2.88
CA HIS A 337 -30.27 4.04 -4.00
C HIS A 337 -28.82 4.46 -4.22
N THR A 338 -27.92 4.23 -3.26
CA THR A 338 -26.47 4.44 -3.45
C THR A 338 -25.79 3.30 -4.22
N ALA A 339 -26.44 2.14 -4.36
CA ALA A 339 -25.89 1.04 -5.14
C ALA A 339 -25.96 1.37 -6.64
N HIS A 340 -24.82 1.32 -7.31
CA HIS A 340 -24.71 1.51 -8.75
C HIS A 340 -24.26 0.21 -9.43
N ASN A 341 -24.53 0.07 -10.73
CA ASN A 341 -24.11 -1.08 -11.56
C ASN A 341 -24.32 -2.46 -10.90
N ILE A 342 -25.47 -2.65 -10.27
CA ILE A 342 -25.79 -3.84 -9.47
C ILE A 342 -25.53 -5.11 -10.31
N PRO A 343 -24.66 -6.03 -9.87
CA PRO A 343 -24.41 -7.29 -10.56
C PRO A 343 -25.70 -8.09 -10.72
N GLU A 344 -25.85 -8.76 -11.87
CA GLU A 344 -27.08 -9.50 -12.23
C GLU A 344 -27.52 -10.49 -11.14
N GLN A 345 -26.56 -11.18 -10.51
CA GLN A 345 -26.82 -12.12 -9.40
C GLN A 345 -27.48 -11.48 -8.17
N TYR A 346 -27.37 -10.17 -7.98
CA TYR A 346 -28.00 -9.42 -6.88
C TYR A 346 -29.25 -8.64 -7.30
N ALA A 347 -29.53 -8.53 -8.61
CA ALA A 347 -30.59 -7.65 -9.12
C ALA A 347 -31.97 -7.99 -8.54
N SER A 348 -32.38 -9.26 -8.59
CA SER A 348 -33.68 -9.70 -8.05
C SER A 348 -33.78 -9.53 -6.54
N ALA A 349 -32.69 -9.79 -5.80
CA ALA A 349 -32.66 -9.62 -4.35
C ALA A 349 -32.82 -8.15 -3.96
N MET A 350 -32.10 -7.24 -4.63
CA MET A 350 -32.19 -5.80 -4.43
C MET A 350 -33.60 -5.29 -4.74
N GLN A 351 -34.21 -5.72 -5.85
CA GLN A 351 -35.58 -5.34 -6.23
C GLN A 351 -36.62 -5.79 -5.19
N ASN A 352 -36.51 -7.04 -4.72
CA ASN A 352 -37.43 -7.58 -3.71
C ASN A 352 -37.30 -6.83 -2.38
N LEU A 353 -36.07 -6.52 -1.96
CA LEU A 353 -35.82 -5.74 -0.75
C LEU A 353 -36.38 -4.33 -0.87
N GLN A 354 -36.16 -3.66 -2.00
CA GLN A 354 -36.71 -2.34 -2.29
C GLN A 354 -38.25 -2.33 -2.21
N ALA A 355 -38.92 -3.30 -2.84
CA ALA A 355 -40.37 -3.43 -2.77
C ALA A 355 -40.87 -3.65 -1.34
N SER A 356 -40.13 -4.42 -0.54
CA SER A 356 -40.46 -4.69 0.85
C SER A 356 -40.26 -3.45 1.75
N ILE A 357 -39.22 -2.65 1.49
CA ILE A 357 -38.99 -1.37 2.17
C ILE A 357 -40.10 -0.37 1.83
N ASN A 358 -40.50 -0.28 0.55
CA ASN A 358 -41.59 0.61 0.13
C ASN A 358 -42.89 0.29 0.86
N LYS A 359 -43.23 -0.99 1.01
CA LYS A 359 -44.40 -1.43 1.81
C LYS A 359 -44.29 -1.00 3.28
N LEU A 360 -43.11 -1.09 3.88
CA LEU A 360 -42.88 -0.65 5.25
C LEU A 360 -43.06 0.88 5.39
N ILE A 361 -42.57 1.65 4.41
CA ILE A 361 -42.76 3.11 4.35
C ILE A 361 -44.25 3.45 4.23
N GLU A 362 -44.99 2.79 3.33
CA GLU A 362 -46.43 2.98 3.16
C GLU A 362 -47.21 2.68 4.44
N GLU A 363 -46.91 1.55 5.08
CA GLU A 363 -47.59 1.12 6.30
C GLU A 363 -47.29 2.05 7.49
N THR A 364 -46.04 2.47 7.66
CA THR A 364 -45.68 3.44 8.71
C THR A 364 -46.38 4.79 8.49
N ASN A 365 -46.46 5.29 7.25
CA ASN A 365 -47.22 6.49 6.93
C ASN A 365 -48.72 6.35 7.24
N ARG A 366 -49.31 5.18 6.94
CA ARG A 366 -50.70 4.89 7.29
C ARG A 366 -50.93 4.94 8.81
N GLN A 367 -50.02 4.36 9.60
CA GLN A 367 -50.10 4.42 11.06
C GLN A 367 -49.95 5.84 11.60
N LYS A 368 -49.09 6.67 10.99
CA LYS A 368 -48.97 8.09 11.35
C LYS A 368 -50.26 8.87 11.05
N ALA A 369 -50.91 8.63 9.91
CA ALA A 369 -52.16 9.30 9.56
C ALA A 369 -53.29 8.97 10.56
N LEU A 370 -53.34 7.72 11.04
CA LEU A 370 -54.30 7.27 12.06
C LEU A 370 -54.06 7.87 13.46
N LYS A 371 -52.91 8.49 13.71
CA LYS A 371 -52.62 9.23 14.96
C LYS A 371 -53.23 10.63 14.96
N SER A 372 -53.47 11.20 13.78
CA SER A 372 -53.97 12.56 13.58
C SER A 372 -55.50 12.66 13.58
N GLN A 373 -56.19 11.52 13.76
CA GLN A 373 -57.64 11.38 13.97
C GLN A 373 -57.88 10.96 15.41
#